data_AF-A0AAU8FGG5-F1
#
_entry.id   AF-A0AAU8FGG5-F1
#
_cell.length_a   1.000
_cell.length_b   1.000
_cell.length_c   1.000
_cell.angle_alpha   90.00
_cell.angle_beta   90.00
_cell.angle_gamma   90.00
#
_symmetry.space_group_name_H-M   'P 1'
#
loop_
_entity.id
_entity.type
_entity.pdbx_description
1 polymer ?
#
loop_
_entity_poly.entity_id
_entity_poly.type
_entity_poly.pdbx_seq_one_letter_code
_entity_poly.pdbx_strand_id
1 'polypeptide(L)'
;MKKTAFILVFLFILQEAFSQYQKVNIPADSTLRRLMQEYKVPALAIGVIENSQVSQTKVLGELKKGTPAPPNAIFQVASLTKPVTEMATLRLVSKGLWDLDEPLFHYWTDPQVADDPRHQRLTTRHVISHQTGFVNWRWLHKSRQADLRF
;
A
#
# COMPACT_ATOMS: atom_id res chain seq x y z
N MET A 1 39.35 -14.74 37.21
CA MET A 1 39.37 -13.36 36.68
C MET A 1 39.02 -13.26 35.19
N LYS A 2 39.51 -14.15 34.30
CA LYS A 2 39.23 -14.06 32.84
C LYS A 2 37.79 -14.43 32.41
N LYS A 3 37.11 -15.33 33.14
CA LYS A 3 35.72 -15.74 32.82
C LYS A 3 34.67 -14.68 33.17
N THR A 4 34.90 -13.91 34.23
CA THR A 4 33.98 -12.85 34.71
C THR A 4 33.95 -11.65 33.77
N ALA A 5 35.10 -11.29 33.19
CA ALA A 5 35.18 -10.23 32.17
C ALA A 5 34.42 -10.60 30.88
N PHE A 6 34.44 -11.88 30.49
CA PHE A 6 33.73 -12.37 29.29
C PHE A 6 32.21 -12.32 29.47
N ILE A 7 31.70 -12.65 30.66
CA ILE A 7 30.26 -12.59 30.98
C ILE A 7 29.76 -11.13 30.97
N LEU A 8 30.55 -10.19 31.50
CA LEU A 8 30.19 -8.77 31.52
C LEU A 8 30.16 -8.16 30.12
N VAL A 9 31.12 -8.52 29.25
CA VAL A 9 31.12 -8.10 27.83
C VAL A 9 29.92 -8.69 27.09
N PHE A 10 29.55 -9.95 27.35
CA PHE A 10 28.40 -10.59 26.71
C PHE A 10 27.06 -10.00 27.18
N LEU A 11 26.94 -9.61 28.46
CA LEU A 11 25.76 -8.89 28.99
C LEU A 11 25.61 -7.49 28.39
N PHE A 12 26.72 -6.79 28.14
CA PHE A 12 26.71 -5.46 27.53
C PHE A 12 26.26 -5.50 26.06
N ILE A 13 26.70 -6.52 25.30
CA ILE A 13 26.27 -6.74 23.91
C ILE A 13 24.79 -7.10 23.83
N LEU A 14 24.24 -7.83 24.81
CA LEU A 14 22.80 -8.12 24.87
C LEU A 14 21.95 -6.87 25.13
N GLN A 15 22.43 -5.88 25.88
CA GLN A 15 21.71 -4.60 26.07
C GLN A 15 21.65 -3.75 24.80
N GLU A 16 22.73 -3.73 24.00
CA GLU A 16 22.77 -3.03 22.70
C GLU A 16 21.91 -3.74 21.64
N ALA A 17 21.76 -5.08 21.73
CA ALA A 17 20.94 -5.87 20.82
C ALA A 17 19.43 -5.73 21.05
N PHE A 18 18.98 -5.23 22.21
CA PHE A 18 17.66 -4.63 22.36
C PHE A 18 17.68 -3.24 21.74
N SER A 19 17.87 -3.21 20.41
CA SER A 19 17.72 -2.01 19.60
C SER A 19 16.47 -1.28 20.04
N GLN A 20 16.67 -0.04 20.49
CA GLN A 20 15.66 0.83 21.06
C GLN A 20 14.51 0.92 20.05
N TYR A 21 13.42 0.18 20.31
CA TYR A 21 12.19 0.33 19.55
C TYR A 21 11.73 1.77 19.75
N GLN A 22 12.08 2.63 18.80
CA GLN A 22 11.78 4.04 18.91
C GLN A 22 10.32 4.20 18.55
N LYS A 23 9.49 4.25 19.60
CA LYS A 23 8.04 4.44 19.48
C LYS A 23 7.77 5.56 18.49
N VAL A 24 7.00 5.25 17.46
CA VAL A 24 6.63 6.23 16.44
C VAL A 24 5.56 7.13 17.04
N ASN A 25 5.88 8.41 17.20
CA ASN A 25 4.94 9.40 17.71
C ASN A 25 4.42 10.26 16.56
N ILE A 26 3.10 10.44 16.50
CA ILE A 26 2.50 11.41 15.59
C ILE A 26 3.06 12.81 15.93
N PRO A 27 3.51 13.60 14.93
CA PRO A 27 4.02 14.95 15.17
C PRO A 27 3.02 15.85 15.90
N ALA A 28 3.53 16.92 16.53
CA ALA A 28 2.72 17.90 17.21
C ALA A 28 1.69 18.56 16.27
N ASP A 29 0.52 18.90 16.81
CA ASP A 29 -0.57 19.53 16.06
C ASP A 29 -0.14 20.81 15.33
N SER A 30 0.73 21.61 15.95
CA SER A 30 1.26 22.84 15.35
C SER A 30 2.05 22.56 14.07
N THR A 31 2.86 21.51 14.06
CA THR A 31 3.61 21.05 12.89
C THR A 31 2.66 20.55 11.80
N LEU A 32 1.71 19.68 12.16
CA LEU A 32 0.76 19.11 11.20
C LEU A 32 -0.13 20.19 10.59
N ARG A 33 -0.65 21.11 11.40
CA ARG A 33 -1.50 22.22 10.92
C ARG A 33 -0.73 23.18 10.02
N ARG A 34 0.53 23.47 10.33
CA ARG A 34 1.40 24.27 9.45
C ARG A 34 1.57 23.61 8.09
N LEU A 35 1.89 22.31 8.05
CA LEU A 35 2.02 21.55 6.79
C LEU A 35 0.70 21.46 6.02
N MET A 36 -0.42 21.24 6.72
CA MET A 36 -1.74 21.24 6.11
C MET A 36 -2.08 22.58 5.48
N GLN A 37 -1.72 23.70 6.12
CA GLN A 37 -1.89 25.04 5.55
C GLN A 37 -0.99 25.25 4.33
N GLU A 38 0.29 24.90 4.43
CA GLU A 38 1.29 25.04 3.37
C GLU A 38 0.89 24.26 2.09
N TYR A 39 0.51 23.00 2.25
CA TYR A 39 0.13 22.11 1.15
C TYR A 39 -1.37 22.12 0.83
N LYS A 40 -2.14 23.01 1.47
CA LYS A 40 -3.59 23.16 1.27
C LYS A 40 -4.35 21.84 1.45
N VAL A 41 -3.97 21.04 2.45
CA VAL A 41 -4.63 19.78 2.81
C VAL A 41 -5.78 20.08 3.75
N PRO A 42 -7.05 19.90 3.33
CA PRO A 42 -8.22 20.31 4.12
C PRO A 42 -8.46 19.41 5.34
N ALA A 43 -8.17 18.10 5.20
CA ALA A 43 -8.30 17.12 6.27
C ALA A 43 -7.20 16.07 6.18
N LEU A 44 -6.77 15.57 7.34
CA LEU A 44 -5.69 14.59 7.47
C LEU A 44 -6.09 13.55 8.52
N ALA A 45 -5.92 12.27 8.19
CA ALA A 45 -5.99 11.18 9.15
C ALA A 45 -4.64 10.44 9.19
N ILE A 46 -4.16 10.13 10.39
CA ILE A 46 -2.91 9.41 10.64
C ILE A 46 -3.25 8.24 11.58
N GLY A 47 -2.79 7.04 11.23
CA GLY A 47 -2.81 5.87 12.10
C GLY A 47 -1.40 5.30 12.21
N VAL A 48 -0.99 4.94 13.42
CA VAL A 48 0.28 4.25 13.70
C VAL A 48 -0.05 2.85 14.17
N ILE A 49 0.56 1.85 13.54
CA ILE A 49 0.42 0.44 13.90
C ILE A 49 1.77 -0.04 14.43
N GLU A 50 1.78 -0.53 15.67
CA GLU A 50 2.95 -1.03 16.38
C GLU A 50 2.58 -2.39 16.99
N ASN A 51 3.44 -3.39 16.87
CA ASN A 51 3.19 -4.74 17.39
C ASN A 51 1.82 -5.31 16.97
N SER A 52 1.43 -5.09 15.71
CA SER A 52 0.14 -5.49 15.13
C SER A 52 -1.10 -4.86 15.78
N GLN A 53 -0.94 -3.79 16.56
CA GLN A 53 -2.04 -3.04 17.16
C GLN A 53 -1.99 -1.58 16.73
N VAL A 54 -3.16 -0.95 16.62
CA VAL A 54 -3.23 0.50 16.41
C VAL A 54 -2.79 1.19 17.71
N SER A 55 -1.61 1.80 17.70
CA SER A 55 -1.05 2.43 18.91
C SER A 55 -1.42 3.91 19.02
N GLN A 56 -1.64 4.58 17.89
CA GLN A 56 -2.03 5.99 17.83
C GLN A 56 -2.94 6.25 16.63
N THR A 57 -3.90 7.16 16.79
CA THR A 57 -4.70 7.71 15.69
C THR A 57 -4.86 9.21 15.86
N LYS A 58 -4.91 9.95 14.76
CA LYS A 58 -5.20 11.38 14.76
C LYS A 58 -6.00 11.77 13.52
N VAL A 59 -7.00 12.62 13.70
CA VAL A 59 -7.74 13.26 12.61
C VAL A 59 -7.71 14.77 12.84
N LEU A 60 -7.38 15.52 11.79
CA LEU A 60 -7.31 16.98 11.79
C LEU A 60 -8.02 17.56 10.58
N GLY A 61 -8.45 18.82 10.71
CA GLY A 61 -9.06 19.57 9.62
C GLY A 61 -10.54 19.28 9.43
N GLU A 62 -11.03 19.54 8.22
CA GLU A 62 -12.46 19.59 7.90
C GLU A 62 -12.71 18.88 6.56
N LEU A 63 -13.64 17.91 6.54
CA LEU A 63 -14.12 17.31 5.28
C LEU A 63 -15.10 18.23 4.55
N LYS A 64 -15.79 19.08 5.31
CA LYS A 64 -16.73 20.09 4.84
C LYS A 64 -16.44 21.36 5.60
N LYS A 65 -16.35 22.49 4.88
CA LYS A 65 -16.06 23.80 5.47
C LYS A 65 -16.95 24.08 6.69
N GLY A 66 -16.33 24.42 7.81
CA GLY A 66 -16.98 24.68 9.09
C GLY A 66 -17.37 23.42 9.88
N THR A 67 -17.01 22.22 9.40
CA THR A 67 -17.31 20.94 10.07
C THR A 67 -16.02 20.13 10.23
N PRO A 68 -15.51 20.00 11.48
CA PRO A 68 -14.36 19.16 11.77
C PRO A 68 -14.55 17.73 11.28
N ALA A 69 -13.50 17.15 10.72
CA ALA A 69 -13.49 15.74 10.34
C ALA A 69 -13.64 14.85 11.60
N PRO A 70 -14.60 13.91 11.64
CA PRO A 70 -14.78 13.04 12.80
C PRO A 70 -13.65 11.99 12.86
N PRO A 71 -13.41 11.35 14.03
CA PRO A 71 -12.40 10.29 14.16
C PRO A 71 -12.57 9.12 13.19
N ASN A 72 -13.80 8.85 12.74
CA ASN A 72 -14.14 7.83 11.75
C ASN A 72 -14.38 8.41 10.33
N ALA A 73 -13.74 9.54 10.02
CA ALA A 73 -13.80 10.17 8.70
C ALA A 73 -13.49 9.17 7.57
N ILE A 74 -14.29 9.21 6.51
CA ILE A 74 -14.10 8.37 5.31
C ILE A 74 -13.40 9.19 4.23
N PHE A 75 -12.36 8.62 3.64
CA PHE A 75 -11.55 9.25 2.59
C PHE A 75 -11.62 8.44 1.30
N GLN A 76 -11.48 9.12 0.16
CA GLN A 76 -11.20 8.46 -1.12
C GLN A 76 -9.71 8.12 -1.16
N VAL A 77 -9.38 6.83 -1.01
CA VAL A 77 -7.99 6.38 -0.80
C VAL A 77 -7.24 6.00 -2.08
N ALA A 78 -7.88 6.16 -3.25
CA ALA A 78 -7.30 5.93 -4.57
C ALA A 78 -6.53 4.61 -4.69
N SER A 79 -5.24 4.64 -5.03
CA SER A 79 -4.43 3.44 -5.24
C SER A 79 -4.24 2.57 -4.00
N LEU A 80 -4.58 3.03 -2.80
CA LEU A 80 -4.58 2.18 -1.60
C LEU A 80 -5.62 1.05 -1.68
N THR A 81 -6.57 1.10 -2.62
CA THR A 81 -7.45 -0.04 -2.92
C THR A 81 -6.71 -1.24 -3.51
N LYS A 82 -5.59 -1.04 -4.23
CA LYS A 82 -4.84 -2.12 -4.89
C LYS A 82 -4.42 -3.26 -3.96
N PRO A 83 -3.69 -3.01 -2.84
CA PRO A 83 -3.30 -4.09 -1.94
C PRO A 83 -4.50 -4.84 -1.33
N VAL A 84 -5.65 -4.19 -1.17
CA VAL A 84 -6.88 -4.86 -0.71
C VAL A 84 -7.39 -5.83 -1.78
N THR A 85 -7.46 -5.38 -3.04
CA THR A 85 -7.84 -6.23 -4.18
C THR A 85 -6.85 -7.39 -4.37
N GLU A 86 -5.55 -7.12 -4.32
CA GLU A 86 -4.51 -8.15 -4.42
C GLU A 86 -4.62 -9.18 -3.30
N MET A 87 -4.84 -8.75 -2.07
CA MET A 87 -5.04 -9.68 -0.95
C MET A 87 -6.28 -10.55 -1.15
N ALA A 88 -7.37 -10.00 -1.67
CA ALA A 88 -8.57 -10.77 -1.99
C ALA A 88 -8.28 -11.82 -3.08
N THR A 89 -7.58 -11.45 -4.14
CA THR A 89 -7.15 -12.36 -5.22
C THR A 89 -6.24 -13.47 -4.66
N LEU A 90 -5.21 -13.12 -3.88
CA LEU A 90 -4.28 -14.09 -3.30
C LEU A 90 -4.96 -15.02 -2.28
N ARG A 91 -6.02 -14.57 -1.60
CA ARG A 91 -6.87 -15.44 -0.78
C ARG A 91 -7.62 -16.47 -1.61
N LEU A 92 -8.13 -16.13 -2.79
CA LEU A 92 -8.75 -17.10 -3.70
C LEU A 92 -7.74 -18.12 -4.20
N VAL A 93 -6.54 -17.66 -4.59
CA VAL A 93 -5.41 -18.53 -4.97
C VAL A 93 -5.05 -19.50 -3.86
N SER A 94 -4.93 -19.01 -2.62
CA SER A 94 -4.61 -19.86 -1.46
C SER A 94 -5.66 -20.95 -1.18
N LYS A 95 -6.90 -20.75 -1.66
CA LYS A 95 -8.01 -21.72 -1.53
C LYS A 95 -8.12 -22.66 -2.73
N GLY A 96 -7.26 -22.52 -3.74
CA GLY A 96 -7.34 -23.25 -5.01
C GLY A 96 -8.55 -22.85 -5.87
N LEU A 97 -9.15 -21.68 -5.60
CA LEU A 97 -10.31 -21.17 -6.36
C LEU A 97 -9.92 -20.26 -7.52
N TRP A 98 -8.63 -19.96 -7.65
CA TRP A 98 -8.07 -19.11 -8.70
C TRP A 98 -6.63 -19.54 -8.98
N ASP A 99 -6.21 -19.51 -10.23
CA ASP A 99 -4.82 -19.72 -10.63
C ASP A 99 -4.22 -18.40 -11.11
N LEU A 100 -3.03 -18.06 -10.57
CA LEU A 100 -2.32 -16.84 -10.97
C LEU A 100 -1.83 -16.90 -12.41
N ASP A 101 -1.57 -18.11 -12.91
CA ASP A 101 -0.94 -18.36 -14.21
C ASP A 101 -1.96 -18.81 -15.27
N GLU A 102 -3.24 -18.91 -14.90
CA GLU A 102 -4.31 -19.12 -15.88
C GLU A 102 -4.50 -17.87 -16.75
N PRO A 103 -4.62 -18.03 -18.08
CA PRO A 103 -4.91 -16.92 -18.98
C PRO A 103 -6.28 -16.27 -18.72
N LEU A 104 -6.29 -14.94 -18.62
CA LEU A 104 -7.50 -14.16 -18.30
C LEU A 104 -8.57 -14.18 -19.39
N PHE A 105 -8.21 -14.47 -20.64
CA PHE A 105 -9.14 -14.51 -21.77
C PHE A 105 -10.25 -15.58 -21.60
N HIS A 106 -10.04 -16.59 -20.74
CA HIS A 106 -11.07 -17.57 -20.37
C HIS A 106 -12.26 -16.92 -19.64
N TYR A 107 -12.05 -15.78 -19.00
CA TYR A 107 -13.06 -15.05 -18.21
C TYR A 107 -13.55 -13.80 -18.93
N TRP A 108 -12.62 -12.99 -19.44
CA TRP A 108 -12.94 -11.75 -20.13
C TRP A 108 -11.75 -11.25 -20.96
N THR A 109 -12.05 -10.71 -22.14
CA THR A 109 -11.07 -10.06 -23.01
C THR A 109 -11.47 -8.60 -23.19
N ASP A 110 -10.53 -7.67 -22.95
CA ASP A 110 -10.74 -6.26 -23.26
C ASP A 110 -10.86 -6.11 -24.78
N PRO A 111 -11.95 -5.50 -25.31
CA PRO A 111 -12.12 -5.31 -26.75
C PRO A 111 -10.94 -4.60 -27.42
N GLN A 112 -10.17 -3.78 -26.70
CA GLN A 112 -9.01 -3.08 -27.26
C GLN A 112 -7.75 -3.93 -27.40
N VAL A 113 -7.69 -5.09 -26.75
CA VAL A 113 -6.57 -6.04 -26.89
C VAL A 113 -7.02 -7.35 -27.54
N ALA A 114 -8.28 -7.46 -27.94
CA ALA A 114 -8.84 -8.68 -28.52
C ALA A 114 -8.14 -9.09 -29.82
N ASP A 115 -7.70 -8.12 -30.62
CA ASP A 115 -6.96 -8.36 -31.87
C ASP A 115 -5.46 -8.65 -31.63
N ASP A 116 -4.96 -8.48 -30.40
CA ASP A 116 -3.58 -8.79 -30.05
C ASP A 116 -3.47 -10.24 -29.55
N PRO A 117 -2.78 -11.15 -30.26
CA PRO A 117 -2.68 -12.55 -29.85
C PRO A 117 -2.04 -12.73 -28.47
N ARG A 118 -1.28 -11.75 -27.96
CA ARG A 118 -0.68 -11.80 -26.61
C ARG A 118 -1.74 -11.81 -25.50
N HIS A 119 -2.98 -11.39 -25.76
CA HIS A 119 -4.05 -11.48 -24.76
C HIS A 119 -4.30 -12.92 -24.27
N GLN A 120 -4.02 -13.93 -25.10
CA GLN A 120 -4.13 -15.35 -24.73
C GLN A 120 -3.05 -15.80 -23.74
N ARG A 121 -2.01 -14.98 -23.51
CA ARG A 121 -0.93 -15.20 -22.55
C ARG A 121 -1.00 -14.23 -21.36
N LEU A 122 -1.98 -13.33 -21.33
CA LEU A 122 -2.17 -12.40 -20.22
C LEU A 122 -2.73 -13.14 -19.01
N THR A 123 -2.00 -13.15 -17.89
CA THR A 123 -2.40 -13.84 -16.66
C THR A 123 -2.67 -12.86 -15.54
N THR A 124 -3.28 -13.36 -14.45
CA THR A 124 -3.48 -12.55 -13.24
C THR A 124 -2.14 -12.11 -12.66
N ARG A 125 -1.11 -12.97 -12.72
CA ARG A 125 0.25 -12.63 -12.28
C ARG A 125 0.75 -11.36 -12.97
N HIS A 126 0.63 -11.26 -14.29
CA HIS A 126 1.04 -10.06 -15.04
C HIS A 126 0.30 -8.80 -14.58
N VAL A 127 -0.99 -8.91 -14.24
CA VAL A 127 -1.81 -7.78 -13.80
C VAL A 127 -1.38 -7.27 -12.43
N ILE A 128 -1.35 -8.16 -11.42
CA ILE A 128 -1.06 -7.76 -10.03
C ILE A 128 0.43 -7.44 -9.80
N SER A 129 1.32 -7.86 -10.71
CA SER A 129 2.74 -7.49 -10.69
C SER A 129 3.06 -6.25 -11.52
N HIS A 130 2.07 -5.60 -12.13
CA HIS A 130 2.26 -4.46 -13.04
C HIS A 130 3.16 -4.75 -14.25
N GLN A 131 3.14 -5.98 -14.76
CA GLN A 131 3.95 -6.43 -15.90
C GLN A 131 3.17 -6.53 -17.21
N THR A 132 1.91 -6.10 -17.26
CA THR A 132 1.11 -6.15 -18.50
C THR A 132 1.62 -5.24 -19.61
N GLY A 133 2.45 -4.24 -19.27
CA GLY A 133 2.88 -3.21 -20.21
C GLY A 133 1.85 -2.10 -20.47
N PHE A 134 0.69 -2.15 -19.79
CA PHE A 134 -0.34 -1.12 -19.93
C PHE A 134 0.15 0.24 -19.45
N VAL A 135 -0.19 1.28 -20.22
CA VAL A 135 -0.07 2.66 -19.77
C VAL A 135 -1.09 2.96 -18.67
N ASN A 136 -0.75 3.87 -17.75
CA ASN A 136 -1.67 4.30 -16.68
C ASN A 136 -3.01 4.81 -17.21
N TRP A 137 -2.97 5.54 -18.33
CA TRP A 137 -4.15 6.10 -18.97
C TRP A 137 -4.09 5.85 -20.48
N ARG A 138 -5.16 5.27 -21.04
CA ARG A 138 -5.21 4.89 -22.47
C ARG A 138 -4.99 6.08 -23.41
N TRP A 139 -5.48 7.26 -23.04
CA TRP A 139 -5.30 8.48 -23.83
C TRP A 139 -3.87 9.06 -23.81
N LEU A 140 -2.97 8.52 -22.99
CA LEU A 140 -1.53 8.85 -23.06
C LEU A 140 -0.81 8.05 -24.16
N HIS A 141 -1.43 6.99 -24.68
CA HIS A 141 -0.90 6.24 -25.81
C HIS A 141 -1.27 6.93 -27.14
N LYS A 142 -0.33 6.99 -28.10
CA LYS A 142 -0.55 7.66 -29.40
C LYS A 142 -1.74 7.08 -30.17
N SER A 143 -1.96 5.77 -30.10
CA SER A 143 -3.11 5.10 -30.73
C SER A 143 -4.40 5.16 -29.89
N ARG A 144 -4.35 5.69 -28.66
CA ARG A 144 -5.43 5.64 -27.65
C ARG A 144 -5.94 4.24 -27.31
N GLN A 145 -5.19 3.21 -27.69
CA GLN A 145 -5.48 1.81 -27.40
C GLN A 145 -4.63 1.31 -26.22
N ALA A 146 -5.11 0.26 -25.57
CA ALA A 146 -4.28 -0.57 -24.70
C ALA A 146 -3.28 -1.37 -25.54
N ASP A 147 -2.03 -1.46 -25.10
CA ASP A 147 -0.94 -2.18 -25.78
C ASP A 147 -0.27 -3.09 -24.75
N LEU A 148 -0.31 -4.41 -24.99
CA LEU A 148 0.37 -5.40 -24.16
C LEU A 148 1.88 -5.34 -24.45
N ARG A 149 2.75 -5.43 -23.45
CA ARG A 149 4.22 -5.33 -23.67
C ARG A 149 5.07 -6.38 -22.96
N PHE A 150 4.47 -7.49 -22.56
CA PHE A 150 5.15 -8.66 -21.98
C PHE A 150 5.36 -9.78 -22.98
#